data_AF-A0A1G2IGA7-F1
#
_entry.id   AF-A0A1G2IGA7-F1
#
_cell.length_a   1.000
_cell.length_b   1.000
_cell.length_c   1.000
_cell.angle_alpha   90.00
_cell.angle_beta   90.00
_cell.angle_gamma   90.00
#
_symmetry.space_group_name_H-M   'P 1'
#
loop_
_entity.id
_entity.type
_entity.pdbx_description
1 polymer ?
#
loop_
_entity_poly.entity_id
_entity_poly.type
_entity_poly.pdbx_seq_one_letter_code
_entity_poly.pdbx_strand_id
1 'polypeptide(L)'
;MYYNQKNNIMRSIINISLPKELSQKVDSLVKKGKYSTKSEFLRDLIRNRIEEEEVLGELKKSQEEIRQGKGKTLRSLKDLR
;
A
#
# COMPACT_ATOMS: atom_id res chain seq x y z
N MET A 1 4.97 29.72 -17.15
CA MET A 1 3.65 29.26 -17.61
C MET A 1 2.90 28.69 -16.43
N TYR A 2 1.73 29.25 -16.15
CA TYR A 2 0.74 28.73 -15.21
C TYR A 2 0.17 27.39 -15.73
N TYR A 3 0.04 26.38 -14.86
CA TYR A 3 -1.29 25.97 -14.38
C TYR A 3 -1.18 25.10 -13.11
N ASN A 4 -1.94 25.54 -12.13
CA ASN A 4 -2.20 25.02 -10.81
C ASN A 4 -3.07 23.75 -10.91
N GLN A 5 -2.52 22.56 -10.66
CA GLN A 5 -3.33 21.36 -10.48
C GLN A 5 -3.73 21.24 -9.02
N LYS A 6 -4.75 22.04 -8.65
CA LYS A 6 -5.60 21.75 -7.50
C LYS A 6 -6.22 20.38 -7.76
N ASN A 7 -5.60 19.32 -7.26
CA ASN A 7 -6.17 17.98 -7.24
C ASN A 7 -7.43 18.02 -6.39
N ASN A 8 -8.56 18.33 -7.02
CA ASN A 8 -9.86 18.10 -6.45
C ASN A 8 -10.01 16.57 -6.37
N ILE A 9 -9.62 15.97 -5.25
CA ILE A 9 -9.69 14.52 -5.07
C ILE A 9 -11.17 14.13 -5.11
N MET A 10 -11.66 13.72 -6.28
CA MET A 10 -12.97 13.10 -6.40
C MET A 10 -12.96 11.86 -5.53
N ARG A 11 -13.73 11.89 -4.44
CA ARG A 11 -13.87 10.73 -3.58
C ARG A 11 -15.06 9.91 -4.04
N SER A 12 -14.84 8.63 -4.28
CA SER A 12 -15.90 7.64 -4.39
C SER A 12 -16.32 7.18 -2.99
N ILE A 13 -17.59 6.83 -2.84
CA ILE A 13 -18.14 6.25 -1.61
C ILE A 13 -18.19 4.75 -1.77
N ILE A 14 -17.66 4.03 -0.79
CA ILE A 14 -17.75 2.58 -0.69
C ILE A 14 -18.60 2.26 0.54
N ASN A 15 -19.72 1.57 0.34
CA ASN A 15 -20.54 1.05 1.43
C ASN A 15 -20.13 -0.40 1.72
N ILE A 16 -19.93 -0.72 2.99
CA ILE A 16 -19.42 -2.03 3.41
C ILE A 16 -20.28 -2.53 4.56
N SER A 17 -20.88 -3.69 4.39
CA SER A 17 -21.57 -4.41 5.46
C SER A 17 -20.57 -5.30 6.19
N LEU A 18 -20.49 -5.16 7.51
CA LEU A 18 -19.62 -5.97 8.36
C LEU A 18 -20.44 -6.67 9.44
N PRO A 19 -20.07 -7.90 9.85
CA PRO A 19 -20.61 -8.51 11.06
C PRO A 19 -20.44 -7.57 12.25
N LYS A 20 -21.41 -7.54 13.16
CA LYS A 20 -21.45 -6.62 14.31
C LYS A 20 -20.15 -6.66 15.12
N GLU A 21 -19.67 -7.87 15.39
CA GLU A 21 -18.43 -8.11 16.16
C GLU A 21 -17.20 -7.51 15.48
N LEU A 22 -17.12 -7.61 14.14
CA LEU A 22 -16.02 -7.04 13.38
C LEU A 22 -16.09 -5.50 13.39
N SER A 23 -17.29 -4.93 13.24
CA SER A 23 -17.49 -3.48 13.34
C SER A 23 -17.05 -2.94 14.71
N GLN A 24 -17.37 -3.66 15.79
CA GLN A 24 -16.93 -3.30 17.15
C GLN A 24 -15.41 -3.42 17.35
N LYS A 25 -14.77 -4.40 16.72
CA LYS A 25 -13.29 -4.50 16.71
C LYS A 25 -12.68 -3.32 15.96
N VAL A 26 -13.23 -2.93 14.81
CA VAL A 26 -12.79 -1.73 14.07
C VAL A 26 -12.94 -0.48 14.94
N ASP A 27 -14.06 -0.31 15.64
CA ASP A 27 -14.25 0.79 16.60
C ASP A 27 -13.16 0.83 17.67
N SER A 28 -12.81 -0.34 18.21
CA SER A 28 -11.77 -0.46 19.24
C SER A 28 -10.38 -0.14 18.69
N LEU A 29 -10.07 -0.55 17.45
CA LEU A 29 -8.81 -0.26 16.77
C LEU A 29 -8.68 1.22 16.42
N VAL A 30 -9.76 1.87 15.98
CA VAL A 30 -9.78 3.32 15.74
C VAL A 30 -9.49 4.08 17.04
N LYS A 31 -10.15 3.70 18.16
CA LYS A 31 -9.94 4.32 19.47
C LYS A 31 -8.52 4.10 20.03
N LYS A 32 -7.93 2.92 19.79
CA LYS A 32 -6.56 2.60 20.22
C LYS A 32 -5.50 3.22 19.31
N GLY A 33 -5.80 3.35 18.03
CA GLY A 33 -4.96 3.99 17.04
C GLY A 33 -5.04 5.51 17.10
N LYS A 34 -4.21 6.18 16.30
CA LYS A 34 -4.24 7.64 16.13
C LYS A 34 -5.25 8.10 15.09
N TYR A 35 -6.28 7.30 14.80
CA TYR A 35 -7.23 7.59 13.73
C TYR A 35 -8.46 8.31 14.28
N SER A 36 -8.92 9.32 13.55
CA SER A 36 -10.08 10.14 13.95
C SER A 36 -11.41 9.50 13.55
N THR A 37 -11.43 8.64 12.52
CA THR A 37 -12.64 7.99 12.00
C THR A 37 -12.40 6.57 11.48
N LYS A 38 -13.46 5.76 11.40
CA LYS A 38 -13.44 4.44 10.73
C LYS A 38 -12.97 4.54 9.28
N SER A 39 -13.46 5.53 8.54
CA SER A 39 -13.10 5.70 7.13
C SER A 39 -11.63 6.05 6.95
N GLU A 40 -11.03 6.77 7.90
CA GLU A 40 -9.59 7.06 7.88
C GLU A 40 -8.77 5.80 8.11
N PHE A 41 -9.10 5.04 9.16
CA PHE A 41 -8.47 3.75 9.45
C PHE A 41 -8.57 2.79 8.26
N LEU A 42 -9.76 2.62 7.69
CA LEU A 42 -9.96 1.71 6.55
C LEU A 42 -9.22 2.18 5.29
N ARG A 43 -9.17 3.49 5.02
CA ARG A 43 -8.39 4.02 3.89
C ARG A 43 -6.91 3.73 4.05
N ASP A 44 -6.38 3.89 5.26
CA ASP A 44 -4.97 3.60 5.53
C ASP A 44 -4.66 2.11 5.37
N LEU A 45 -5.51 1.24 5.92
CA LEU A 45 -5.41 -0.21 5.76
C LEU A 45 -5.43 -0.63 4.28
N ILE A 46 -6.34 -0.07 3.48
CA ILE A 46 -6.44 -0.36 2.05
C ILE A 46 -5.18 0.08 1.31
N ARG A 47 -4.63 1.27 1.60
CA ARG A 47 -3.38 1.74 0.97
C ARG A 47 -2.21 0.84 1.29
N ASN A 48 -2.00 0.54 2.57
CA ASN A 48 -0.92 -0.34 3.02
C ASN A 48 -1.01 -1.72 2.35
N ARG A 49 -2.23 -2.24 2.17
CA ARG A 49 -2.44 -3.52 1.49
C ARG A 49 -2.13 -3.48 0.00
N ILE A 50 -2.47 -2.39 -0.68
CA ILE A 50 -2.14 -2.19 -2.11
C ILE A 50 -0.63 -2.10 -2.28
N GLU A 51 0.04 -1.27 -1.46
CA GLU A 51 1.49 -1.10 -1.49
C GLU A 51 2.21 -2.43 -1.23
N GLU A 52 1.73 -3.23 -0.27
CA GLU A 52 2.27 -4.57 -0.01
C GLU A 52 2.16 -5.49 -1.23
N GLU A 53 1.00 -5.52 -1.89
CA GLU A 53 0.81 -6.33 -3.10
C GLU A 53 1.72 -5.88 -4.25
N GLU A 54 1.89 -4.57 -4.44
CA GLU A 54 2.80 -4.00 -5.44
C GLU A 54 4.25 -4.42 -5.18
N VAL A 55 4.74 -4.22 -3.95
CA VAL A 55 6.10 -4.61 -3.54
C VAL A 55 6.32 -6.11 -3.69
N LEU A 56 5.35 -6.93 -3.28
CA LEU A 56 5.43 -8.39 -3.45
C LEU A 56 5.46 -8.79 -4.94
N GLY A 57 4.71 -8.09 -5.79
CA GLY A 57 4.74 -8.27 -7.23
C GLY A 57 6.11 -7.95 -7.83
N GLU A 58 6.69 -6.81 -7.47
CA GLU A 58 8.03 -6.40 -7.91
C GLU A 58 9.12 -7.38 -7.46
N LEU A 59 9.06 -7.83 -6.20
CA LEU A 59 10.00 -8.83 -5.67
C LEU A 59 9.93 -10.14 -6.45
N LYS A 60 8.73 -10.66 -6.71
CA LYS A 60 8.55 -11.89 -7.50
C LYS A 60 9.11 -11.73 -8.91
N LYS A 61 8.84 -10.58 -9.55
CA LYS A 61 9.38 -10.26 -10.88
C LYS A 61 10.91 -10.22 -10.87
N SER A 62 11.51 -9.55 -9.87
CA SER A 62 12.97 -9.49 -9.71
C SER A 62 13.59 -10.88 -9.53
N GLN A 63 12.98 -11.73 -8.69
CA GLN A 63 13.44 -13.11 -8.50
C GLN A 63 13.40 -13.91 -9.81
N GLU A 64 12.36 -13.75 -10.61
CA GLU A 64 12.23 -14.41 -11.90
C GLU A 64 13.28 -13.92 -12.91
N GLU A 65 13.54 -12.61 -12.97
CA GLU A 65 14.60 -12.05 -13.81
C GLU A 65 15.98 -12.60 -13.45
N ILE A 66 16.29 -12.73 -12.16
CA ILE A 66 17.52 -13.35 -11.68
C ILE A 66 17.59 -14.82 -12.11
N ARG A 67 16.51 -15.59 -11.94
CA ARG A 67 16.43 -17.01 -12.37
C ARG A 67 16.63 -17.17 -13.87
N GLN A 68 16.13 -16.24 -14.67
CA GLN A 68 16.31 -16.20 -16.13
C GLN A 68 17.73 -15.74 -16.54
N GLY A 69 18.62 -15.46 -15.59
CA GLY A 69 19.99 -15.03 -15.86
C GLY A 69 20.11 -13.56 -16.29
N LYS A 70 19.06 -12.75 -16.11
CA LYS A 70 19.07 -11.30 -16.40
C LYS A 70 19.74 -10.48 -15.29
N GLY A 71 20.09 -11.12 -14.17
CA GLY A 71 20.82 -10.51 -13.07
C GLY A 71 22.34 -10.44 -13.32
N LYS A 72 23.02 -9.51 -12.65
CA LYS A 72 24.49 -9.38 -12.68
C LYS A 72 25.09 -9.86 -11.36
N THR A 73 25.97 -10.87 -11.41
CA THR A 73 26.77 -11.25 -10.25
C THR A 73 27.91 -10.23 -10.08
N LEU A 74 27.86 -9.49 -8.98
CA LEU A 74 28.93 -8.57 -8.60
C LEU A 74 30.01 -9.33 -7.85
N ARG A 75 31.29 -9.08 -8.16
CA ARG A 75 32.42 -9.72 -7.47
C ARG A 75 32.81 -8.93 -6.21
N SER A 76 32.46 -7.64 -6.18
CA SER A 76 32.67 -6.75 -5.04
C SER A 76 31.69 -5.56 -5.08
N LEU A 77 31.59 -4.81 -3.97
CA LEU A 77 30.80 -3.58 -3.90
C LEU A 77 31.27 -2.49 -4.87
N LYS A 78 32.53 -2.55 -5.35
CA LYS A 78 33.04 -1.62 -6.38
C LYS A 78 32.34 -1.80 -7.72
N ASP A 79 31.77 -2.98 -7.98
CA ASP A 79 31.13 -3.32 -9.26
C ASP A 79 29.66 -2.87 -9.34
N LEU A 80 29.14 -2.29 -8.24
CA LEU A 80 27.74 -1.84 -8.08
C LEU A 80 27.49 -0.43 -8.63
N ARG A 81 28.55 0.35 -8.87
CA ARG A 81 28.47 1.74 -9.35
C ARG A 81 28.73 1.84 -10.84
#